data_AF-A0AAU8LVQ6-F1
#
_entry.id   AF-A0AAU8LVQ6-F1
#
_cell.length_a   1.000
_cell.length_b   1.000
_cell.length_c   1.000
_cell.angle_alpha   90.00
_cell.angle_beta   90.00
_cell.angle_gamma   90.00
#
_symmetry.space_group_name_H-M   'P 1'
#
loop_
_entity.id
_entity.type
_entity.pdbx_description
1 polymer ?
#
loop_
_entity_poly.entity_id
_entity_poly.type
_entity_poly.pdbx_seq_one_letter_code
_entity_poly.pdbx_strand_id
1 'polypeptide(L)'
;MKEIHELAHLLFREADTPKVLNNAWKLYEIREEFAVWLTDDININLEKFESAIRKLGADAHFIEKTRDIEHHAKQRSIRIDENHELFIDILGIDSKKEINEGYAVEAIKRKVRKILGIEELTLLRSHLIDKASKLAGNT
;
A
#
# COMPACT_ATOMS: atom_id res chain seq x y z
N MET A 1 6.92 9.59 -0.09
CA MET A 1 7.31 8.54 0.90
C MET A 1 6.76 8.82 2.28
N LYS A 2 6.67 10.09 2.69
CA LYS A 2 6.01 10.51 3.92
C LYS A 2 4.54 10.05 3.97
N GLU A 3 3.84 10.18 2.85
CA GLU A 3 2.42 9.88 2.68
C GLU A 3 2.15 8.38 2.86
N ILE A 4 3.02 7.53 2.31
CA ILE A 4 2.98 6.08 2.51
C ILE A 4 3.28 5.70 3.96
N HIS A 5 4.23 6.39 4.59
CA HIS A 5 4.56 6.15 5.99
C HIS A 5 3.40 6.53 6.92
N GLU A 6 2.79 7.69 6.71
CA GLU A 6 1.59 8.13 7.44
C GLU A 6 0.41 7.18 7.24
N LEU A 7 0.16 6.76 6.00
CA LEU A 7 -0.87 5.76 5.69
C LEU A 7 -0.61 4.44 6.44
N ALA A 8 0.63 3.96 6.43
CA ALA A 8 0.97 2.71 7.07
C ALA A 8 0.77 2.74 8.59
N HIS A 9 1.18 3.83 9.24
CA HIS A 9 0.92 4.03 10.67
C HIS A 9 -0.57 4.11 10.98
N LEU A 10 -1.34 4.81 10.15
CA LEU A 10 -2.78 4.92 10.31
C LEU A 10 -3.47 3.55 10.19
N LEU A 11 -3.13 2.79 9.15
CA LEU A 11 -3.64 1.44 8.92
C LEU A 11 -3.25 0.48 10.05
N PHE A 12 -2.02 0.52 10.55
CA PHE A 12 -1.62 -0.35 11.66
C PHE A 12 -2.38 -0.06 12.95
N ARG A 13 -2.61 1.23 13.26
CA ARG A 13 -3.25 1.64 14.52
C ARG A 13 -4.77 1.51 14.51
N GLU A 14 -5.41 1.84 13.39
CA GLU A 14 -6.87 1.92 13.28
C GLU A 14 -7.48 0.82 12.39
N ALA A 15 -6.66 -0.03 11.75
CA ALA A 15 -7.08 -1.02 10.76
C ALA A 15 -7.88 -0.38 9.61
N ASP A 16 -9.20 -0.58 9.59
CA ASP A 16 -10.13 0.07 8.67
C ASP A 16 -10.69 1.36 9.28
N THR A 17 -10.36 2.50 8.68
CA THR A 17 -10.79 3.82 9.16
C THR A 17 -11.17 4.72 7.99
N PRO A 18 -12.26 5.52 8.08
CA PRO A 18 -12.62 6.47 7.02
C PRO A 18 -11.51 7.50 6.73
N LYS A 19 -10.62 7.74 7.70
CA LYS A 19 -9.50 8.68 7.55
C LYS A 19 -8.54 8.31 6.41
N VAL A 20 -8.45 7.03 6.04
CA VAL A 20 -7.58 6.57 4.94
C VAL A 20 -7.99 7.14 3.58
N LEU A 21 -9.24 7.61 3.43
CA LEU A 21 -9.71 8.25 2.19
C LEU A 21 -8.89 9.48 1.84
N ASN A 22 -8.51 10.29 2.84
CA ASN A 22 -7.65 11.45 2.63
C ASN A 22 -6.23 11.04 2.19
N ASN A 23 -5.70 9.95 2.75
CA ASN A 23 -4.42 9.41 2.30
C ASN A 23 -4.49 8.89 0.87
N ALA A 24 -5.57 8.19 0.49
CA ALA A 24 -5.76 7.71 -0.88
C ALA A 24 -5.87 8.87 -1.89
N TRP A 25 -6.49 9.99 -1.49
CA TRP A 25 -6.52 11.21 -2.30
C TRP A 25 -5.13 11.81 -2.51
N LYS A 26 -4.34 11.96 -1.44
CA LYS A 26 -2.96 12.45 -1.56
C LYS A 26 -2.07 11.57 -2.44
N LEU A 27 -2.26 10.25 -2.38
CA LEU A 27 -1.52 9.32 -3.26
C LEU A 27 -1.91 9.49 -4.72
N TYR A 28 -3.21 9.71 -4.98
CA TYR A 28 -3.70 10.04 -6.31
C TYR A 28 -3.08 11.34 -6.86
N GLU A 29 -3.02 12.39 -6.05
CA GLU A 29 -2.38 13.66 -6.44
C GLU A 29 -0.90 13.45 -6.83
N ILE A 30 -0.16 12.65 -6.04
CA ILE A 30 1.22 12.28 -6.36
C ILE A 30 1.27 11.50 -7.68
N ARG A 31 0.37 10.55 -7.91
CA ARG A 31 0.32 9.77 -9.16
C ARG A 31 0.07 10.67 -10.37
N GLU A 32 -0.81 11.65 -10.25
CA GLU A 32 -1.06 12.64 -11.31
C GLU A 32 0.14 13.55 -11.55
N GLU A 33 0.78 14.06 -10.49
CA GLU A 33 1.96 14.93 -10.59
C GLU A 33 3.10 14.25 -11.37
N PHE A 34 3.30 12.95 -11.12
CA PHE A 34 4.35 12.17 -11.76
C PHE A 34 3.89 11.37 -12.99
N ALA A 35 2.67 11.58 -13.49
CA ALA A 35 2.05 10.74 -14.53
C ALA A 35 2.92 10.56 -15.79
N VAL A 36 3.65 11.59 -16.21
CA VAL A 36 4.54 11.54 -17.38
C VAL A 36 5.77 10.62 -17.21
N TRP A 37 6.10 10.26 -15.97
CA TRP A 37 7.23 9.38 -15.62
C TRP A 37 6.79 7.94 -15.36
N LEU A 38 5.48 7.67 -15.37
CA LEU A 38 4.93 6.34 -15.10
C LEU A 38 4.70 5.59 -16.40
N THR A 39 5.11 4.31 -16.42
CA THR A 39 4.66 3.40 -17.47
C THR A 39 3.20 3.00 -17.20
N ASP A 40 2.50 2.54 -18.25
CA ASP A 40 1.11 2.09 -18.12
C ASP A 40 0.94 1.02 -17.02
N ASP A 41 1.87 0.08 -16.94
CA ASP A 41 1.83 -0.99 -15.92
C ASP A 41 2.01 -0.43 -14.50
N ILE A 42 2.96 0.48 -14.29
CA ILE A 42 3.15 1.14 -12.97
C ILE A 42 1.89 1.92 -12.61
N ASN A 43 1.33 2.68 -13.56
CA ASN A 43 0.15 3.48 -13.33
C ASN A 43 -1.06 2.63 -12.94
N ILE A 44 -1.32 1.53 -13.67
CA ILE A 44 -2.40 0.58 -13.36
C ILE A 44 -2.22 -0.04 -11.97
N ASN A 45 -0.99 -0.43 -11.61
CA ASN A 45 -0.73 -1.08 -10.34
C ASN A 45 -0.81 -0.09 -9.15
N LEU A 46 -0.40 1.17 -9.33
CA LEU A 46 -0.64 2.23 -8.36
C LEU A 46 -2.13 2.52 -8.20
N GLU A 47 -2.90 2.53 -9.29
CA GLU A 47 -4.35 2.73 -9.24
C GLU A 47 -5.06 1.64 -8.42
N LYS A 48 -4.68 0.38 -8.63
CA LYS A 48 -5.23 -0.75 -7.86
C LYS A 48 -4.92 -0.59 -6.37
N PHE A 49 -3.69 -0.19 -6.05
CA PHE A 49 -3.28 0.07 -4.68
C PHE A 49 -4.09 1.21 -4.03
N GLU A 50 -4.22 2.36 -4.71
CA GLU A 50 -5.05 3.47 -4.24
C GLU A 50 -6.53 3.09 -4.09
N SER A 51 -7.06 2.33 -5.05
CA SER A 51 -8.46 1.91 -5.06
C SER A 51 -8.78 0.95 -3.92
N ALA A 52 -7.84 0.07 -3.57
CA ALA A 52 -7.96 -0.79 -2.39
C ALA A 52 -8.06 0.05 -1.10
N ILE A 53 -7.24 1.10 -0.96
CA ILE A 53 -7.30 2.01 0.18
C ILE A 53 -8.62 2.79 0.21
N ARG A 54 -9.08 3.28 -0.95
CA ARG A 54 -10.39 3.97 -1.05
C ARG A 54 -11.53 3.05 -0.62
N LYS A 55 -11.51 1.79 -1.09
CA LYS A 55 -12.51 0.79 -0.72
C LYS A 55 -12.52 0.54 0.79
N LEU A 56 -11.35 0.33 1.39
CA LEU A 56 -11.21 0.15 2.84
C LEU A 56 -11.85 1.29 3.64
N GLY A 57 -11.56 2.55 3.25
CA GLY A 57 -12.12 3.72 3.91
C GLY A 57 -13.63 3.90 3.70
N ALA A 58 -14.13 3.59 2.50
CA ALA A 58 -15.55 3.65 2.19
C ALA A 58 -16.36 2.59 2.95
N ASP A 59 -15.85 1.36 3.02
CA ASP A 59 -16.47 0.27 3.76
C ASP A 59 -16.43 0.54 5.27
N ALA A 60 -15.32 1.08 5.80
CA ALA A 60 -15.23 1.53 7.20
C ALA A 60 -16.31 2.58 7.52
N HIS A 61 -16.49 3.57 6.62
CA HIS A 61 -17.53 4.59 6.79
C HIS A 61 -18.93 3.99 6.77
N PHE A 62 -19.20 3.03 5.87
CA PHE A 62 -20.47 2.32 5.83
C PHE A 62 -20.73 1.54 7.13
N ILE A 63 -19.74 0.81 7.62
CA ILE A 63 -19.84 0.02 8.86
C ILE A 63 -20.17 0.94 10.04
N GLU A 64 -19.48 2.07 10.15
CA GLU A 64 -19.71 3.07 11.19
C GLU A 64 -21.14 3.65 11.13
N LYS A 65 -21.57 4.09 9.95
CA LYS A 65 -22.88 4.75 9.78
C LYS A 65 -24.08 3.82 9.90
N THR A 66 -23.89 2.52 9.68
CA THR A 66 -24.99 1.55 9.70
C THR A 66 -25.03 0.70 10.96
N ARG A 67 -24.15 0.94 11.95
CA ARG A 67 -23.97 0.10 13.15
C ARG A 67 -25.29 -0.28 13.84
N ASP A 68 -26.20 0.68 14.00
CA ASP A 68 -27.47 0.51 14.72
C ASP A 68 -28.66 0.15 13.82
N ILE A 69 -28.44 -0.05 12.53
CA ILE A 69 -29.49 -0.39 11.56
C ILE A 69 -29.48 -1.89 11.33
N GLU A 70 -30.47 -2.61 11.87
CA GLU A 70 -30.55 -4.07 11.82
C GLU A 70 -30.60 -4.62 10.38
N HIS A 71 -31.32 -3.93 9.48
CA HIS A 71 -31.41 -4.31 8.06
C HIS A 71 -30.04 -4.40 7.35
N HIS A 72 -29.04 -3.65 7.82
CA HIS A 72 -27.69 -3.66 7.25
C HIS A 72 -26.74 -4.66 7.92
N ALA A 73 -27.17 -5.43 8.93
CA ALA A 73 -26.28 -6.29 9.72
C ALA A 73 -25.50 -7.30 8.84
N LYS A 74 -26.19 -7.95 7.89
CA LYS A 74 -25.56 -8.89 6.97
C LYS A 74 -24.53 -8.22 6.06
N GLN A 75 -24.86 -7.03 5.55
CA GLN A 75 -23.97 -6.27 4.66
C GLN A 75 -22.75 -5.74 5.41
N ARG A 76 -22.89 -5.34 6.68
CA ARG A 76 -21.77 -4.97 7.55
C ARG A 76 -20.82 -6.16 7.76
N SER A 77 -21.34 -7.34 8.06
CA SER A 77 -20.50 -8.53 8.25
C SER A 77 -19.67 -8.84 7.01
N ILE A 78 -20.31 -8.84 5.82
CA ILE A 78 -19.61 -9.06 4.55
C ILE A 78 -18.48 -8.05 4.34
N ARG A 79 -18.76 -6.76 4.60
CA ARG A 79 -17.76 -5.69 4.44
C ARG A 79 -16.61 -5.79 5.45
N ILE A 80 -16.86 -6.25 6.67
CA ILE A 80 -15.81 -6.48 7.67
C ILE A 80 -14.86 -7.57 7.18
N ASP A 81 -15.40 -8.68 6.66
CA ASP A 81 -14.60 -9.78 6.13
C ASP A 81 -13.80 -9.34 4.89
N GLU A 82 -14.44 -8.63 3.94
CA GLU A 82 -13.77 -8.06 2.77
C GLU A 82 -12.68 -7.05 3.14
N ASN A 83 -12.92 -6.18 4.13
CA ASN A 83 -11.95 -5.22 4.63
C ASN A 83 -10.73 -5.92 5.23
N HIS A 84 -10.94 -7.02 5.96
CA HIS A 84 -9.84 -7.78 6.53
C HIS A 84 -8.94 -8.38 5.44
N GLU A 85 -9.54 -8.97 4.39
CA GLU A 85 -8.78 -9.49 3.25
C GLU A 85 -8.04 -8.39 2.49
N LEU A 86 -8.70 -7.25 2.23
CA LEU A 86 -8.10 -6.09 1.58
C LEU A 86 -6.95 -5.52 2.40
N PHE A 87 -7.11 -5.45 3.72
CA PHE A 87 -6.08 -4.98 4.62
C PHE A 87 -4.84 -5.87 4.56
N ILE A 88 -5.02 -7.20 4.59
CA ILE A 88 -3.91 -8.16 4.44
C ILE A 88 -3.22 -7.98 3.09
N ASP A 89 -3.99 -7.84 2.00
CA ASP A 89 -3.42 -7.59 0.68
C ASP A 89 -2.62 -6.28 0.66
N ILE A 90 -3.20 -5.15 1.10
CA ILE A 90 -2.56 -3.83 1.13
C ILE A 90 -1.25 -3.88 1.93
N LEU A 91 -1.28 -4.51 3.11
CA LEU A 91 -0.08 -4.63 3.94
C LEU A 91 0.95 -5.59 3.34
N GLY A 92 0.56 -6.50 2.45
CA GLY A 92 1.45 -7.52 1.90
C GLY A 92 2.03 -8.43 2.98
N ILE A 93 1.27 -8.64 4.05
CA ILE A 93 1.72 -9.39 5.23
C ILE A 93 1.52 -10.87 4.99
N ASP A 94 2.60 -11.63 5.20
CA ASP A 94 2.53 -13.07 5.41
C ASP A 94 1.94 -13.33 6.79
N SER A 95 0.74 -13.91 6.83
CA SER A 95 -0.06 -14.19 8.05
C SER A 95 0.64 -15.09 9.06
N LYS A 96 1.82 -15.63 8.72
CA LYS A 96 2.68 -16.48 9.55
C LYS A 96 3.70 -15.72 10.41
N LYS A 97 3.87 -14.41 10.23
CA LYS A 97 4.83 -13.60 11.01
C LYS A 97 4.11 -12.77 12.08
N GLU A 98 4.77 -12.59 13.22
CA GLU A 98 4.30 -11.67 14.26
C GLU A 98 4.27 -10.25 13.69
N ILE A 99 3.07 -9.67 13.63
CA ILE A 99 2.85 -8.38 13.01
C ILE A 99 3.11 -7.29 14.05
N ASN A 100 4.24 -6.60 13.93
CA ASN A 100 4.49 -5.35 14.64
C ASN A 100 4.42 -4.16 13.69
N GLU A 101 4.29 -2.95 14.25
CA GLU A 101 4.10 -1.71 13.49
C GLU A 101 5.22 -1.48 12.48
N GLY A 102 6.48 -1.66 12.90
CA GLY A 102 7.64 -1.49 12.03
C GLY A 102 7.62 -2.45 10.84
N TYR A 103 7.21 -3.69 11.06
CA TYR A 103 7.07 -4.68 9.99
C TYR A 103 5.96 -4.30 9.00
N ALA A 104 4.78 -3.90 9.50
CA ALA A 104 3.66 -3.49 8.65
C ALA A 104 4.02 -2.25 7.79
N VAL A 105 4.70 -1.28 8.39
CA VAL A 105 5.19 -0.09 7.69
C VAL A 105 6.17 -0.44 6.58
N GLU A 106 7.16 -1.29 6.85
CA GLU A 106 8.11 -1.71 5.83
C GLU A 106 7.50 -2.62 4.76
N ALA A 107 6.47 -3.39 5.11
CA ALA A 107 5.76 -4.24 4.15
C ALA A 107 5.00 -3.41 3.10
N ILE A 108 4.24 -2.38 3.52
CA ILE A 108 3.59 -1.44 2.59
C ILE A 108 4.63 -0.72 1.72
N LYS A 109 5.69 -0.18 2.33
CA LYS A 109 6.74 0.51 1.57
C LYS A 109 7.37 -0.40 0.52
N ARG A 110 7.61 -1.66 0.87
CA ARG A 110 8.13 -2.67 -0.08
C ARG A 110 7.14 -2.95 -1.20
N LYS A 111 5.84 -3.06 -0.92
CA LYS A 111 4.80 -3.23 -1.95
C LYS A 111 4.84 -2.07 -2.95
N VAL A 112 4.89 -0.83 -2.47
CA VAL A 112 4.99 0.36 -3.32
C VAL A 112 6.30 0.40 -4.11
N ARG A 113 7.45 0.10 -3.48
CA ARG A 113 8.75 0.03 -4.18
C ARG A 113 8.75 -1.02 -5.29
N LYS A 114 8.10 -2.16 -5.07
CA LYS A 114 7.92 -3.21 -6.07
C LYS A 114 7.05 -2.74 -7.24
N ILE A 115 5.94 -2.06 -6.96
CA ILE A 115 5.10 -1.45 -8.01
C ILE A 115 5.91 -0.47 -8.86
N LEU A 116 6.75 0.35 -8.22
CA LEU A 116 7.60 1.34 -8.89
C LEU A 116 8.87 0.74 -9.55
N GLY A 117 9.12 -0.56 -9.44
CA GLY A 117 10.33 -1.21 -9.97
C GLY A 117 11.63 -0.80 -9.26
N ILE A 118 11.56 -0.20 -8.07
CA ILE A 118 12.72 0.35 -7.36
C ILE A 118 13.63 -0.76 -6.82
N GLU A 119 13.07 -1.91 -6.44
CA GLU A 119 13.85 -3.05 -5.96
C GLU A 119 14.74 -3.61 -7.10
N GLU A 120 14.16 -3.80 -8.28
CA GLU A 120 14.82 -4.27 -9.49
C GLU A 120 15.91 -3.29 -9.94
N LEU A 121 15.61 -1.99 -9.92
CA LEU A 121 16.59 -0.93 -10.21
C LEU A 121 17.76 -0.94 -9.22
N THR A 122 17.48 -1.16 -7.93
CA THR A 122 18.52 -1.20 -6.88
C THR A 122 19.43 -2.42 -7.06
N LEU A 123 18.86 -3.57 -7.42
CA LEU A 123 19.61 -4.79 -7.73
C LEU A 123 20.49 -4.60 -8.98
N LEU A 124 19.93 -4.04 -10.05
CA LEU A 124 20.68 -3.76 -11.28
C LEU A 124 21.83 -2.80 -11.02
N ARG A 125 21.58 -1.71 -10.27
CA ARG A 125 22.63 -0.76 -9.85
C ARG A 125 23.74 -1.46 -9.08
N SER A 126 23.40 -2.31 -8.12
CA SER A 126 24.37 -3.01 -7.28
C SER A 126 25.25 -3.95 -8.13
N HIS A 127 24.62 -4.67 -9.06
CA HIS A 127 25.33 -5.55 -10.00
C HIS A 127 26.30 -4.79 -10.92
N LEU A 128 25.86 -3.64 -11.45
CA LEU A 128 26.70 -2.80 -12.32
C LEU A 128 27.89 -2.21 -11.57
N ILE A 129 27.70 -1.77 -10.32
CA ILE A 129 28.78 -1.26 -9.47
C ILE A 129 29.80 -2.36 -9.18
N ASP A 130 29.36 -3.55 -8.76
CA ASP A 130 30.26 -4.68 -8.49
C ASP A 130 31.10 -5.05 -9.72
N LYS A 131 30.46 -5.10 -10.90
CA LYS A 131 31.15 -5.39 -12.16
C LYS A 131 32.18 -4.31 -12.51
N ALA A 132 31.82 -3.03 -12.35
CA ALA A 132 32.72 -1.91 -12.60
C ALA A 132 33.91 -1.90 -11.63
N SER A 133 33.69 -2.17 -10.34
CA SER A 133 34.76 -2.25 -9.33
C SER A 133 35.74 -3.38 -9.62
N LYS A 134 35.26 -4.55 -10.07
CA LYS A 134 36.13 -5.67 -10.48
C LYS A 134 36.97 -5.35 -11.71
N LEU A 135 36.43 -4.58 -12.65
CA LEU A 135 37.17 -4.12 -13.83
C LEU A 135 38.25 -3.08 -13.44
N ALA A 136 37.93 -2.15 -12.54
CA ALA A 136 38.85 -1.12 -12.08
C ALA A 136 39.94 -1.62 -11.10
N GLY A 137 39.70 -2.72 -10.38
CA GLY A 137 40.67 -3.34 -9.48
C GLY A 137 41.64 -4.32 -10.15
N ASN A 138 41.45 -4.63 -11.44
CA ASN A 138 42.32 -5.48 -12.25
C ASN A 138 43.26 -4.67 -13.19
N THR A 139 43.47 -3.39 -12.88
CA THR A 139 44.50 -2.50 -13.46
C THR A 139 45.43 -2.04 -12.37
#